data_AF-A0A0Q6RNG2-F1
#
_entry.id   AF-A0A0Q6RNG2-F1
#
_cell.length_a   1.000
_cell.length_b   1.000
_cell.length_c   1.000
_cell.angle_alpha   90.00
_cell.angle_beta   90.00
_cell.angle_gamma   90.00
#
_symmetry.space_group_name_H-M   'P 1'
#
loop_
_entity.id
_entity.type
_entity.pdbx_description
1 polymer ?
#
loop_
_entity_poly.entity_id
_entity_poly.type
_entity_poly.pdbx_seq_one_letter_code
_entity_poly.pdbx_strand_id
1 'polypeptide(L)'
;MIECAVEGTEAPARMPDIVWRAGLDLNPVDLSDADERSWMETLIWPEHAARRDRFRRAVDVLREDPPAIFHGDLVTELPALVARAPSDSTVVIMHSAVFAYLDESARAAAESVISRRDARRVSLEGVLALPDVAARLPSKPVAKDGDFVLALDGVPLGYAAPHGGRFAAL
;
A
#
# COMPACT_ATOMS: atom_id res chain seq x y z
N MET A 1 -11.46 0.31 -13.58
CA MET A 1 -11.09 1.68 -13.13
C MET A 1 -11.62 1.89 -11.73
N ILE A 2 -10.81 2.42 -10.82
CA ILE A 2 -11.22 2.79 -9.46
C ILE A 2 -11.47 4.30 -9.49
N GLU A 3 -12.66 4.72 -9.09
CA GLU A 3 -12.98 6.15 -8.93
C GLU A 3 -12.32 6.68 -7.66
N CYS A 4 -11.75 7.88 -7.72
CA CYS A 4 -11.12 8.53 -6.57
C CYS A 4 -11.47 10.02 -6.58
N ALA A 5 -12.07 10.51 -5.50
CA ALA A 5 -12.23 11.95 -5.27
C ALA A 5 -10.90 12.54 -4.80
N VAL A 6 -10.40 13.56 -5.51
CA VAL A 6 -9.14 14.24 -5.21
C VAL A 6 -9.45 15.69 -4.83
N GLU A 7 -9.01 16.11 -3.64
CA GLU A 7 -9.18 17.46 -3.12
C GLU A 7 -7.81 18.10 -2.82
N GLY A 8 -7.69 19.40 -3.04
CA GLY A 8 -6.47 20.17 -2.74
C GLY A 8 -5.30 19.97 -3.70
N THR A 9 -5.45 19.11 -4.71
CA THR A 9 -4.47 18.92 -5.80
C THR A 9 -5.17 18.35 -7.04
N GLU A 10 -4.42 18.20 -8.14
CA GLU A 10 -4.90 17.54 -9.36
C GLU A 10 -4.41 16.08 -9.40
N ALA A 11 -5.23 15.21 -9.99
CA ALA A 11 -4.83 13.84 -10.23
C ALA A 11 -3.70 13.78 -11.27
N PRO A 12 -2.73 12.85 -11.15
CA PRO A 12 -1.68 12.69 -12.16
C PRO A 12 -2.28 12.41 -13.54
N ALA A 13 -1.79 13.11 -14.57
CA ALA A 13 -2.28 12.96 -15.95
C ALA A 13 -1.87 11.63 -16.60
N ARG A 14 -0.85 10.94 -16.04
CA ARG A 14 -0.38 9.63 -16.51
C ARG A 14 0.22 8.83 -15.37
N MET A 15 0.22 7.51 -15.52
CA MET A 15 0.96 6.61 -14.65
C MET A 15 2.47 6.67 -14.96
N PRO A 16 3.34 6.42 -13.97
CA PRO A 16 4.75 6.14 -14.23
C PRO A 16 4.89 4.85 -15.06
N ASP A 17 6.02 4.72 -15.75
CA ASP A 17 6.38 3.47 -16.43
C ASP A 17 6.85 2.44 -15.40
N ILE A 18 6.11 1.34 -15.28
CA ILE A 18 6.40 0.27 -14.32
C ILE A 18 7.09 -0.87 -15.06
N VAL A 19 8.41 -0.79 -15.12
CA VAL A 19 9.26 -1.78 -15.82
C VAL A 19 9.45 -3.07 -15.02
N TRP A 20 9.20 -3.03 -13.72
CA TRP A 20 9.31 -4.19 -12.82
C TRP A 20 8.48 -3.98 -11.56
N ARG A 21 7.87 -5.05 -11.04
CA ARG A 21 7.12 -5.05 -9.78
C ARG A 21 7.22 -6.40 -9.07
N ALA A 22 7.25 -6.37 -7.74
CA ALA A 22 7.16 -7.56 -6.92
C ALA A 22 6.45 -7.25 -5.58
N GLY A 23 5.75 -8.25 -5.04
CA GLY A 23 5.16 -8.23 -3.70
C GLY A 23 5.94 -9.10 -2.73
N LEU A 24 5.84 -8.78 -1.44
CA LEU A 24 6.37 -9.57 -0.33
C LEU A 24 5.29 -9.64 0.74
N ASP A 25 4.91 -10.85 1.13
CA ASP A 25 3.88 -11.08 2.14
C ASP A 25 4.25 -12.30 3.00
N LEU A 26 3.84 -12.30 4.28
CA LEU A 26 4.04 -13.43 5.18
C LEU A 26 3.17 -14.62 4.83
N ASN A 27 2.03 -14.42 4.20
CA ASN A 27 1.10 -15.47 3.76
C ASN A 27 0.48 -15.07 2.40
N PRO A 28 1.25 -15.11 1.30
CA PRO A 28 0.73 -14.76 -0.02
C PRO A 28 -0.47 -15.65 -0.38
N VAL A 29 -1.56 -15.01 -0.80
CA VAL A 29 -2.77 -15.72 -1.28
C VAL A 29 -2.64 -15.98 -2.78
N ASP A 30 -2.80 -17.24 -3.20
CA ASP A 30 -2.81 -17.64 -4.59
C ASP A 30 -4.21 -17.45 -5.20
N LEU A 31 -4.41 -16.33 -5.88
CA LEU A 31 -5.68 -16.03 -6.54
C LEU A 31 -5.92 -16.82 -7.84
N SER A 32 -4.95 -17.64 -8.27
CA SER A 32 -5.15 -18.62 -9.34
C SER A 32 -5.88 -19.87 -8.83
N ASP A 33 -5.75 -20.19 -7.54
CA ASP A 33 -6.52 -21.21 -6.85
C ASP A 33 -8.01 -20.79 -6.72
N ALA A 34 -8.92 -21.75 -6.83
CA ALA A 34 -10.35 -21.46 -6.78
C ALA A 34 -10.87 -21.30 -5.34
N ASP A 35 -10.33 -22.08 -4.41
CA ASP A 35 -10.73 -22.12 -3.02
C ASP A 35 -10.19 -20.90 -2.27
N GLU A 36 -8.93 -20.54 -2.47
CA GLU A 36 -8.32 -19.35 -1.86
C GLU A 36 -9.00 -18.05 -2.33
N ARG A 37 -9.33 -17.98 -3.62
CA ARG A 37 -10.09 -16.88 -4.20
C ARG A 37 -11.50 -16.79 -3.62
N SER A 38 -12.19 -17.93 -3.49
CA SER A 38 -13.53 -18.00 -2.90
C SER A 38 -13.50 -17.57 -1.43
N TRP A 39 -12.47 -17.99 -0.69
CA TRP A 39 -12.23 -17.56 0.68
C TRP A 39 -12.04 -16.04 0.75
N MET A 40 -11.16 -15.45 -0.06
CA MET A 40 -10.95 -14.00 -0.12
C MET A 40 -12.23 -13.22 -0.45
N GLU A 41 -13.03 -13.71 -1.38
CA GLU A 41 -14.32 -13.09 -1.71
C GLU A 41 -15.31 -13.14 -0.54
N THR A 42 -15.28 -14.20 0.26
CA THR A 42 -16.13 -14.40 1.43
C THR A 42 -15.78 -13.44 2.58
N LEU A 43 -14.53 -12.96 2.66
CA LEU A 43 -14.12 -11.94 3.62
C LEU A 43 -14.72 -10.55 3.33
N ILE A 44 -15.36 -10.37 2.17
CA ILE A 44 -16.11 -9.16 1.84
C ILE A 44 -17.53 -9.32 2.37
N TRP A 45 -17.93 -8.44 3.29
CA TRP A 45 -19.27 -8.47 3.91
C TRP A 45 -20.40 -8.48 2.87
N PRO A 46 -21.51 -9.19 3.13
CA PRO A 46 -22.59 -9.38 2.17
C PRO A 46 -23.10 -8.08 1.53
N GLU A 47 -23.21 -7.02 2.32
CA GLU A 47 -23.74 -5.70 1.95
C GLU A 47 -22.77 -4.91 1.06
N HIS A 48 -21.49 -5.27 1.03
CA HIS A 48 -20.44 -4.56 0.28
C HIS A 48 -20.37 -5.03 -1.19
N ALA A 49 -21.49 -4.98 -1.91
CA ALA A 49 -21.59 -5.42 -3.31
C ALA A 49 -20.54 -4.73 -4.22
N ALA A 50 -20.37 -3.40 -4.11
CA ALA A 50 -19.39 -2.67 -4.91
C ALA A 50 -17.93 -3.09 -4.63
N ARG A 51 -17.61 -3.48 -3.40
CA ARG A 51 -16.26 -4.00 -3.05
C ARG A 51 -16.06 -5.38 -3.65
N ARG A 52 -17.09 -6.23 -3.63
CA ARG A 52 -17.08 -7.56 -4.24
C ARG A 52 -16.87 -7.50 -5.75
N ASP A 53 -17.58 -6.61 -6.44
CA ASP A 53 -17.41 -6.41 -7.87
C ASP A 53 -16.02 -5.86 -8.22
N ARG A 54 -15.47 -4.96 -7.40
CA ARG A 54 -14.08 -4.51 -7.56
C ARG A 54 -13.08 -5.66 -7.37
N PHE A 55 -13.29 -6.51 -6.39
CA PHE A 55 -12.43 -7.69 -6.16
C PHE A 55 -12.44 -8.63 -7.37
N ARG A 56 -13.62 -8.99 -7.89
CA ARG A 56 -13.74 -9.86 -9.08
C ARG A 56 -13.00 -9.27 -10.29
N ARG A 57 -13.17 -7.98 -10.56
CA ARG A 57 -12.44 -7.28 -11.62
C ARG A 57 -10.92 -7.27 -11.38
N ALA A 58 -10.48 -7.13 -10.13
CA ALA A 58 -9.06 -7.18 -9.80
C ALA A 58 -8.48 -8.58 -10.03
N VAL A 59 -9.24 -9.64 -9.72
CA VAL A 59 -8.87 -11.02 -10.04
C VAL A 59 -8.74 -11.22 -11.55
N ASP A 60 -9.62 -10.64 -12.36
CA ASP A 60 -9.50 -10.72 -13.83
C ASP A 60 -8.21 -10.07 -14.33
N VAL A 61 -7.85 -8.88 -13.83
CA VAL A 61 -6.59 -8.20 -14.16
C VAL A 61 -5.37 -9.02 -13.74
N LEU A 62 -5.41 -9.63 -12.54
CA LEU A 62 -4.34 -10.49 -12.03
C LEU A 62 -4.11 -11.72 -12.91
N ARG A 63 -5.15 -12.26 -13.54
CA ARG A 63 -5.03 -13.41 -14.44
C ARG A 63 -4.37 -13.06 -15.77
N GLU A 64 -4.54 -11.82 -16.24
CA GLU A 64 -3.94 -11.33 -17.48
C GLU A 64 -2.46 -11.01 -17.30
N ASP A 65 -2.07 -10.46 -16.13
CA ASP A 65 -0.71 -10.02 -15.83
C ASP A 65 -0.34 -10.35 -14.36
N PRO A 66 -0.06 -11.63 -14.04
CA PRO A 66 0.17 -12.07 -12.67
C PRO A 66 1.45 -11.46 -12.09
N PRO A 67 1.37 -10.72 -10.96
CA PRO A 67 2.55 -10.18 -10.30
C PRO A 67 3.33 -11.29 -9.60
N ALA A 68 4.66 -11.11 -9.52
CA ALA A 68 5.48 -11.96 -8.67
C ALA A 68 5.30 -11.56 -7.20
N ILE A 69 4.72 -12.43 -6.38
CA ILE A 69 4.58 -12.24 -4.93
C ILE A 69 5.41 -13.31 -4.23
N PHE A 70 6.28 -12.89 -3.33
CA PHE A 70 7.17 -13.79 -2.59
C PHE A 70 6.67 -13.94 -1.15
N HIS A 71 6.75 -15.17 -0.63
CA HIS A 71 6.59 -15.44 0.78
C HIS A 71 7.82 -14.95 1.54
N GLY A 72 7.64 -14.09 2.53
CA GLY A 72 8.73 -13.62 3.37
C GLY A 72 8.36 -12.49 4.32
N ASP A 73 9.22 -12.31 5.33
CA ASP A 73 9.07 -11.24 6.31
C ASP A 73 9.66 -9.93 5.76
N LEU A 74 8.93 -8.82 5.94
CA LEU A 74 9.35 -7.52 5.40
C LEU A 74 10.63 -6.97 6.04
N VAL A 75 10.99 -7.42 7.25
CA VAL A 75 12.21 -7.02 7.95
C VAL A 75 13.40 -7.80 7.40
N THR A 76 13.25 -9.11 7.16
CA THR A 76 14.39 -9.97 6.79
C THR A 76 14.56 -10.10 5.27
N GLU A 77 13.47 -10.18 4.51
CA GLU A 77 13.51 -10.55 3.09
C GLU A 77 13.43 -9.36 2.13
N LEU A 78 12.91 -8.21 2.58
CA LEU A 78 12.74 -7.03 1.73
C LEU A 78 14.06 -6.54 1.09
N PRO A 79 15.21 -6.47 1.78
CA PRO A 79 16.46 -6.05 1.16
C PRO A 79 16.86 -6.91 -0.05
N ALA A 80 16.70 -8.24 0.08
CA ALA A 80 17.01 -9.18 -0.99
C ALA A 80 16.05 -9.03 -2.17
N LEU A 81 14.77 -8.77 -1.90
CA LEU A 81 13.78 -8.51 -2.94
C LEU A 81 14.07 -7.21 -3.71
N VAL A 82 14.40 -6.12 -2.99
CA VAL A 82 14.75 -4.83 -3.59
C VAL A 82 15.97 -4.96 -4.51
N ALA A 83 16.97 -5.76 -4.14
CA ALA A 83 18.16 -6.00 -4.96
C ALA A 83 17.87 -6.68 -6.31
N ARG A 84 16.66 -7.21 -6.53
CA ARG A 84 16.24 -7.81 -7.81
C ARG A 84 15.65 -6.79 -8.79
N ALA A 85 15.38 -5.57 -8.34
CA ALA A 85 14.90 -4.50 -9.21
C ALA A 85 15.98 -4.15 -10.27
N PRO A 86 15.58 -3.81 -11.51
CA PRO A 86 16.53 -3.35 -12.53
C PRO A 86 17.33 -2.13 -12.07
N SER A 87 18.64 -2.12 -12.33
CA SER A 87 19.55 -1.06 -11.86
C SER A 87 19.30 0.31 -12.50
N ASP A 88 18.61 0.34 -13.63
CA ASP A 88 18.22 1.55 -14.37
C ASP A 88 16.81 2.05 -13.99
N SER A 89 16.22 1.51 -12.93
CA SER A 89 14.90 1.91 -12.42
C SER A 89 14.96 2.67 -11.10
N THR A 90 13.94 3.48 -10.81
CA THR A 90 13.75 4.05 -9.46
C THR A 90 13.00 3.03 -8.60
N VAL A 91 13.64 2.53 -7.54
CA VAL A 91 12.97 1.65 -6.58
C VAL A 91 11.96 2.45 -5.77
N VAL A 92 10.72 1.98 -5.72
CA VAL A 92 9.65 2.52 -4.86
C VAL A 92 9.14 1.39 -3.97
N ILE A 93 9.32 1.54 -2.66
CA ILE A 93 8.73 0.63 -1.66
C ILE A 93 7.40 1.23 -1.22
N MET A 94 6.30 0.54 -1.54
CA MET A 94 4.96 0.90 -1.12
C MET A 94 4.48 -0.02 -0.01
N HIS A 95 3.96 0.53 1.08
CA HIS A 95 3.27 -0.24 2.11
C HIS A 95 1.99 0.44 2.56
N SER A 96 0.97 -0.35 2.89
CA SER A 96 -0.30 0.15 3.36
C SER A 96 -0.92 -0.76 4.41
N ALA A 97 -1.42 -0.15 5.49
CA ALA A 97 -2.04 -0.79 6.66
C ALA A 97 -1.15 -1.80 7.41
N VAL A 98 0.07 -2.09 6.95
CA VAL A 98 0.84 -3.24 7.44
C VAL A 98 1.39 -2.98 8.84
N PHE A 99 1.67 -1.71 9.16
CA PHE A 99 2.24 -1.35 10.46
C PHE A 99 1.24 -1.55 11.61
N ALA A 100 -0.06 -1.57 11.33
CA ALA A 100 -1.07 -1.88 12.33
C ALA A 100 -0.94 -3.32 12.89
N TYR A 101 -0.36 -4.24 12.13
CA TYR A 101 -0.14 -5.63 12.54
C TYR A 101 1.17 -5.87 13.28
N LEU A 102 2.06 -4.88 13.27
CA LEU A 102 3.38 -4.99 13.88
C LEU A 102 3.34 -4.41 15.30
N ASP A 103 4.08 -5.03 16.23
CA ASP A 103 4.40 -4.41 17.50
C ASP A 103 5.45 -3.30 17.33
N GLU A 104 5.73 -2.55 18.40
CA GLU A 104 6.65 -1.41 18.36
C GLU A 104 8.07 -1.80 17.88
N SER A 105 8.57 -2.97 18.29
CA SER A 105 9.90 -3.43 17.92
C SER A 105 9.97 -3.82 16.45
N ALA A 106 8.94 -4.50 15.94
CA ALA A 106 8.83 -4.89 14.55
C ALA A 106 8.63 -3.66 13.64
N ARG A 107 7.86 -2.65 14.07
CA ARG A 107 7.74 -1.37 13.34
C ARG A 107 9.07 -0.65 13.23
N ALA A 108 9.83 -0.55 14.32
CA ALA A 108 11.14 0.10 14.29
C ALA A 108 12.12 -0.62 13.34
N ALA A 109 12.11 -1.96 13.36
CA ALA A 109 12.91 -2.76 12.45
C ALA A 109 12.48 -2.57 10.98
N ALA A 110 11.17 -2.59 10.72
CA ALA A 110 10.59 -2.33 9.41
C ALA A 110 10.98 -0.94 8.88
N GLU A 111 10.84 0.10 9.69
CA GLU A 111 11.23 1.46 9.32
C GLU A 111 12.71 1.56 8.96
N SER A 112 13.58 0.89 9.72
CA SER A 112 15.01 0.85 9.43
C SER A 112 15.31 0.22 8.07
N VAL A 113 14.61 -0.87 7.73
CA VAL A 113 14.79 -1.60 6.47
C VAL A 113 14.21 -0.84 5.28
N ILE A 114 13.08 -0.14 5.46
CA ILE A 114 12.39 0.56 4.38
C ILE A 114 12.99 1.95 4.12
N SER A 115 13.55 2.63 5.14
CA SER A 115 14.09 4.01 5.03
C SER A 115 15.48 4.07 4.35
N ARG A 116 15.64 3.31 3.27
CA ARG A 116 16.88 3.22 2.50
C ARG A 116 17.10 4.49 1.66
N ARG A 117 18.36 4.85 1.41
CA ARG A 117 18.70 6.02 0.59
C ARG A 117 18.58 5.78 -0.91
N ASP A 118 18.59 4.52 -1.33
CA ASP A 118 18.53 4.08 -2.73
C ASP A 118 17.10 3.78 -3.21
N ALA A 119 16.09 4.03 -2.38
CA ALA A 119 14.69 3.81 -2.71
C ALA A 119 13.81 4.98 -2.26
N ARG A 120 12.67 5.16 -2.91
CA ARG A 120 11.57 6.02 -2.45
C ARG A 120 10.62 5.20 -1.60
N ARG A 121 10.06 5.77 -0.53
CA ARG A 121 9.04 5.13 0.31
C ARG A 121 7.69 5.82 0.13
N VAL A 122 6.67 5.06 -0.24
CA VAL A 122 5.27 5.51 -0.22
C VAL A 122 4.54 4.74 0.88
N SER A 123 4.11 5.45 1.92
CA SER A 123 3.33 4.86 3.00
C SER A 123 1.89 5.34 2.96
N LEU A 124 0.95 4.42 3.15
CA LEU A 124 -0.47 4.71 3.36
C LEU A 124 -0.94 3.99 4.62
N GLU A 125 -0.77 4.64 5.76
CA GLU A 125 -0.94 4.03 7.09
C GLU A 125 -1.85 4.86 7.99
N GLY A 126 -2.41 4.22 9.01
CA GLY A 126 -3.14 4.93 10.06
C GLY A 126 -2.21 5.89 10.80
N VAL A 127 -2.73 7.04 11.23
CA VAL A 127 -1.95 8.11 11.89
C VAL A 127 -1.12 7.60 13.07
N LEU A 128 -1.67 6.68 13.87
CA LEU A 128 -1.01 6.12 15.05
C LEU A 128 0.09 5.11 14.73
N ALA A 129 0.14 4.60 13.50
CA ALA A 129 1.12 3.60 13.08
C ALA A 129 2.45 4.25 12.63
N LEU A 130 2.47 5.56 12.35
CA LEU A 130 3.67 6.31 11.93
C LEU A 130 3.85 7.60 12.75
N PRO A 131 4.38 7.52 13.99
CA PRO A 131 4.54 8.69 14.87
C PRO A 131 5.33 9.84 14.25
N ASP A 132 6.41 9.53 13.52
CA ASP A 132 7.26 10.54 12.87
C ASP A 132 6.54 11.29 11.73
N VAL A 133 5.65 10.59 11.01
CA VAL A 133 4.80 11.21 9.98
C VAL A 133 3.70 12.03 10.65
N ALA A 134 3.09 11.49 11.71
CA ALA A 134 2.05 12.18 12.47
C ALA A 134 2.54 13.49 13.09
N ALA A 135 3.78 13.53 13.59
CA ALA A 135 4.40 14.72 14.16
C ALA A 135 4.58 15.88 13.15
N ARG A 136 4.52 15.58 11.85
CA ARG A 136 4.67 16.56 10.75
C ARG A 136 3.33 17.04 10.20
N LEU A 137 2.21 16.50 10.69
CA LEU A 137 0.89 16.90 10.23
C LEU A 137 0.52 18.30 10.74
N PRO A 138 -0.31 19.07 10.01
CA PRO A 138 -0.85 20.33 10.48
C PRO A 138 -1.65 20.16 11.79
N SER A 139 -1.58 21.17 12.66
CA SER A 139 -2.22 21.16 13.99
C SER A 139 -3.76 21.17 13.97
N LYS A 140 -4.38 21.51 12.83
CA LYS A 140 -5.83 21.39 12.61
C LYS A 140 -6.07 20.29 11.56
N PRO A 141 -6.32 19.04 11.97
CA PRO A 141 -6.55 17.96 11.03
C PRO A 141 -7.88 18.14 10.29
N VAL A 142 -7.85 17.98 8.97
CA VAL A 142 -9.05 17.86 8.10
C VAL A 142 -9.45 16.38 7.94
N ALA A 143 -8.74 15.48 8.63
CA ALA A 143 -8.95 14.04 8.59
C ALA A 143 -10.36 13.66 9.04
N LYS A 144 -10.98 12.72 8.32
CA LYS A 144 -12.19 12.02 8.79
C LYS A 144 -11.80 10.85 9.68
N ASP A 145 -12.71 10.39 10.54
CA ASP A 145 -12.48 9.21 11.36
C ASP A 145 -12.11 8.00 10.48
N GLY A 146 -11.00 7.35 10.82
CA GLY A 146 -10.46 6.21 10.07
C GLY A 146 -9.60 6.57 8.87
N ASP A 147 -9.31 7.85 8.62
CA ASP A 147 -8.41 8.26 7.55
C ASP A 147 -6.97 7.79 7.80
N PHE A 148 -6.35 7.37 6.71
CA PHE A 148 -4.93 7.10 6.65
C PHE A 148 -4.20 8.34 6.16
N VAL A 149 -2.89 8.37 6.39
CA VAL A 149 -1.99 9.40 5.88
C VAL A 149 -1.19 8.80 4.74
N LEU A 150 -1.27 9.44 3.57
CA LEU A 150 -0.34 9.18 2.47
C LEU A 150 0.92 10.00 2.73
N ALA A 151 2.09 9.36 2.72
CA ALA A 151 3.37 10.03 2.85
C ALA A 151 4.38 9.53 1.82
N LEU A 152 5.27 10.44 1.40
CA LEU A 152 6.42 10.16 0.55
C LEU A 152 7.70 10.44 1.32
N ASP A 153 8.53 9.42 1.51
CA ASP A 153 9.78 9.50 2.28
C ASP A 153 9.59 10.08 3.69
N GLY A 154 8.46 9.76 4.31
CA GLY A 154 8.07 10.26 5.64
C GLY A 154 7.58 11.71 5.65
N VAL A 155 7.41 12.35 4.49
CA VAL A 155 6.73 13.65 4.37
C VAL A 155 5.26 13.39 4.08
N PRO A 156 4.33 13.78 4.98
CA PRO A 156 2.91 13.59 4.72
C PRO A 156 2.46 14.46 3.55
N LEU A 157 1.66 13.89 2.65
CA LEU A 157 1.12 14.54 1.46
C LEU A 157 -0.37 14.85 1.59
N GLY A 158 -1.10 14.07 2.38
CA GLY A 158 -2.55 14.20 2.49
C GLY A 158 -3.20 13.07 3.27
N TYR A 159 -4.48 13.24 3.55
CA TYR A 159 -5.34 12.22 4.13
C TYR A 159 -6.03 11.43 3.02
N ALA A 160 -6.13 10.11 3.19
CA ALA A 160 -6.80 9.25 2.23
C ALA A 160 -7.67 8.21 2.93
N ALA A 161 -8.71 7.75 2.23
CA ALA A 161 -9.46 6.59 2.70
C ALA A 161 -8.58 5.32 2.64
N PRO A 162 -8.66 4.43 3.64
CA PRO A 162 -7.75 3.27 3.77
C PRO A 162 -7.85 2.24 2.64
N HIS A 163 -8.91 2.31 1.84
CA HIS A 163 -9.17 1.39 0.72
C HIS A 163 -9.28 2.12 -0.63
N GLY A 164 -8.71 3.32 -0.72
CA GLY A 164 -8.85 4.21 -1.88
C GLY A 164 -10.22 4.87 -1.98
N GLY A 165 -10.46 5.57 -3.08
CA GLY A 165 -11.72 6.27 -3.34
C GLY A 165 -11.74 7.74 -2.92
N ARG A 166 -10.81 8.17 -2.07
CA ARG A 166 -10.63 9.57 -1.71
C ARG A 166 -9.19 9.88 -1.32
N PHE A 167 -8.72 11.05 -1.72
CA PHE A 167 -7.50 11.70 -1.26
C PHE A 167 -7.74 13.21 -1.09
N ALA A 168 -7.24 13.79 0.00
CA ALA A 168 -7.26 15.22 0.27
C ALA A 168 -5.84 15.67 0.64
N ALA A 169 -5.24 16.53 -0.17
CA ALA A 169 -3.90 17.08 0.08
C ALA A 169 -3.85 17.96 1.34
N LEU A 170 -2.67 18.04 1.97
CA LEU A 170 -2.40 18.93 3.10
C LEU A 170 -2.25 20.40 2.68
#